data_AF-A0A352S288-F1
#
_entry.id   AF-A0A352S288-F1
#
_cell.length_a   1.000
_cell.length_b   1.000
_cell.length_c   1.000
_cell.angle_alpha   90.00
_cell.angle_beta   90.00
_cell.angle_gamma   90.00
#
_symmetry.space_group_name_H-M   'P 1'
#
loop_
_entity.id
_entity.type
_entity.pdbx_description
1 polymer ?
#
loop_
_entity_poly.entity_id
_entity_poly.type
_entity_poly.pdbx_seq_one_letter_code
_entity_poly.pdbx_strand_id
1 'polypeptide(L)' 'KFPSGPVTLIVPYAPGGTTDVVARQYAVALQTALGQSVVVENRPGVSGTLGAQALLRAK' A
#
# COMPACT_ATOMS: atom_id res chain seq x y z
N LYS A 1 -19.64 -5.82 -4.16
CA LYS A 1 -19.16 -4.43 -4.38
C LYS A 1 -17.78 -4.36 -3.73
N PHE A 2 -16.74 -3.99 -4.48
CA PHE A 2 -15.39 -3.85 -3.94
C PHE A 2 -15.16 -2.39 -3.54
N PRO A 3 -14.39 -2.10 -2.48
CA PRO A 3 -13.86 -3.03 -1.47
C PRO A 3 -14.89 -3.36 -0.37
N SER A 4 -14.74 -4.51 0.29
CA SER A 4 -15.57 -4.91 1.44
C SER A 4 -15.05 -4.41 2.80
N GLY A 5 -13.94 -3.67 2.80
CA GLY A 5 -13.32 -3.11 4.00
C GLY A 5 -12.08 -2.26 3.66
N PRO A 6 -11.27 -1.90 4.66
CA PRO A 6 -10.01 -1.18 4.47
C PRO A 6 -9.09 -1.87 3.46
N VAL A 7 -8.41 -1.07 2.64
CA VAL A 7 -7.42 -1.53 1.65
C VAL A 7 -6.02 -1.23 2.16
N THR A 8 -5.14 -2.23 2.12
CA THR A 8 -3.70 -2.02 2.41
C THR A 8 -2.93 -1.81 1.10
N LEU A 9 -2.23 -0.68 0.99
CA LEU A 9 -1.32 -0.38 -0.09
C LEU A 9 0.13 -0.68 0.35
N ILE A 10 0.68 -1.79 -0.11
CA ILE A 10 2.03 -2.23 0.24
C ILE A 10 3.07 -1.43 -0.56
N VAL A 11 4.04 -0.84 0.14
CA VAL A 11 5.19 -0.15 -0.45
C VAL A 11 6.47 -0.96 -0.14
N PRO A 12 7.14 -1.54 -1.14
CA PRO A 12 8.30 -2.43 -0.92
C PRO A 12 9.61 -1.70 -0.61
N TYR A 13 9.53 -0.44 -0.14
CA TYR A 13 10.66 0.44 0.14
C TYR A 13 10.50 1.16 1.48
N ALA A 14 11.60 1.75 1.96
CA ALA A 14 11.63 2.46 3.23
C ALA A 14 10.66 3.67 3.24
N PRO A 15 10.08 4.01 4.41
CA PRO A 15 9.24 5.21 4.55
C PRO A 15 9.99 6.50 4.19
N GLY A 16 9.29 7.50 3.68
CA GLY A 16 9.86 8.81 3.33
C GLY A 16 10.63 8.88 2.01
N GLY A 17 10.88 7.74 1.34
CA GLY A 17 11.41 7.72 -0.03
C GLY A 17 10.38 8.17 -1.07
N THR A 18 10.83 8.39 -2.31
CA THR A 18 9.96 8.83 -3.42
C THR A 18 8.74 7.93 -3.63
N THR A 19 8.93 6.61 -3.58
CA THR A 19 7.82 5.65 -3.71
C THR A 19 6.81 5.75 -2.58
N ASP A 20 7.24 5.98 -1.33
CA ASP A 20 6.34 6.12 -0.18
C ASP A 20 5.51 7.42 -0.26
N VAL A 21 6.16 8.54 -0.63
CA VAL A 21 5.48 9.83 -0.80
C VAL A 21 4.39 9.74 -1.87
N VAL A 22 4.72 9.15 -3.02
CA VAL A 22 3.74 8.95 -4.11
C VAL A 22 2.64 7.99 -3.69
N ALA A 23 2.95 6.89 -3.00
CA ALA A 23 1.94 5.95 -2.50
C ALA A 23 0.96 6.60 -1.52
N ARG A 24 1.43 7.50 -0.65
CA ARG A 24 0.55 8.26 0.27
C ARG A 24 -0.40 9.20 -0.46
N GLN A 25 0.05 9.84 -1.54
CA GLN A 25 -0.82 10.67 -2.37
C GLN A 25 -1.91 9.81 -3.06
N TYR A 26 -1.53 8.65 -3.60
CA TYR A 26 -2.49 7.70 -4.16
C TYR A 26 -3.47 7.18 -3.11
N ALA A 27 -3.01 6.88 -1.89
CA ALA A 27 -3.89 6.41 -0.83
C ALA A 27 -5.03 7.41 -0.53
N VAL A 28 -4.73 8.72 -0.49
CA VAL A 28 -5.75 9.77 -0.29
C VAL A 28 -6.76 9.80 -1.45
N ALA A 29 -6.28 9.75 -2.69
CA ALA A 29 -7.17 9.74 -3.86
C ALA A 29 -8.05 8.48 -3.91
N LEU A 30 -7.47 7.31 -3.61
CA LEU A 30 -8.17 6.04 -3.58
C LEU A 30 -9.20 5.98 -2.45
N GLN A 31 -8.92 6.56 -1.28
CA GLN A 31 -9.92 6.66 -0.20
C GLN A 31 -11.19 7.37 -0.68
N THR A 32 -11.03 8.46 -1.42
CA THR A 32 -12.15 9.23 -1.99
C THR A 32 -12.90 8.41 -3.03
N ALA A 33 -12.20 7.72 -3.93
CA ALA A 33 -12.80 6.95 -5.02
C ALA A 33 -13.49 5.65 -4.54
N LEU A 34 -12.92 4.98 -3.53
CA LEU A 34 -13.38 3.68 -3.04
C LEU A 34 -14.37 3.79 -1.88
N GLY A 35 -14.41 4.94 -1.19
CA GLY A 35 -15.24 5.12 0.01
C GLY A 35 -14.83 4.21 1.18
N GLN A 36 -13.59 3.73 1.18
CA GLN A 36 -12.99 2.88 2.19
C GLN A 36 -11.63 3.44 2.57
N SER A 37 -11.16 3.17 3.79
CA SER A 37 -9.82 3.59 4.20
C SER A 37 -8.75 2.86 3.37
N VAL A 38 -7.69 3.59 3.02
CA VAL A 38 -6.52 3.04 2.34
C VAL A 38 -5.30 3.33 3.20
N VAL A 39 -4.65 2.27 3.67
CA VAL A 39 -3.52 2.34 4.61
C VAL A 39 -2.23 1.99 3.88
N VAL A 40 -1.23 2.85 3.96
CA VAL A 40 0.10 2.60 3.37
C VAL A 40 0.94 1.79 4.35
N GLU A 41 1.47 0.65 3.90
CA GLU A 41 2.31 -0.24 4.70
C GLU A 41 3.66 -0.47 4.03
N ASN A 42 4.73 0.03 4.66
CA ASN A 42 6.09 -0.15 4.15
C ASN A 42 6.64 -1.52 4.53
N ARG A 43 7.05 -2.31 3.52
CA ARG A 43 7.70 -3.63 3.65
C ARG A 43 9.04 -3.63 2.90
N PRO A 44 10.05 -2.87 3.39
CA PRO A 44 11.35 -2.80 2.73
C PRO A 44 12.13 -4.11 2.84
N GLY A 45 13.00 -4.37 1.87
CA GLY A 45 13.99 -5.45 1.93
C GLY A 45 14.06 -6.30 0.67
N VAL A 46 15.22 -6.93 0.45
CA VAL A 46 15.49 -7.87 -0.66
C VAL A 46 15.08 -7.28 -2.03
N SER A 47 15.48 -6.04 -2.29
CA SER A 47 15.12 -5.30 -3.52
C SER A 47 13.62 -5.29 -3.84
N GLY A 48 12.78 -5.31 -2.80
CA GLY A 48 11.32 -5.30 -2.88
C GLY A 48 10.65 -6.67 -2.89
N THR A 49 11.43 -7.75 -2.95
CA THR A 49 10.91 -9.14 -2.91
C THR A 49 10.14 -9.43 -1.63
N LEU A 50 10.57 -8.85 -0.49
CA LEU A 50 9.87 -9.04 0.77
C LEU A 50 8.45 -8.44 0.75
N GLY A 51 8.27 -7.28 0.12
CA GLY A 51 6.95 -6.67 -0.08
C GLY A 51 6.06 -7.48 -1.02
N ALA A 52 6.62 -8.04 -2.11
CA ALA A 52 5.89 -8.93 -3.00
C ALA A 52 5.43 -10.22 -2.28
N GLN A 53 6.28 -10.79 -1.43
CA GLN A 53 5.94 -11.95 -0.59
C GLN A 53 4.85 -11.63 0.43
N ALA A 54 4.84 -10.41 0.99
CA ALA A 54 3.76 -9.96 1.85
C ALA A 54 2.42 -9.84 1.09
N LEU A 55 2.46 -9.30 -0.14
CA LEU A 55 1.29 -9.19 -1.01
C LEU A 55 0.68 -10.56 -1.34
N LEU A 56 1.51 -11.55 -1.70
CA LEU A 56 1.04 -12.91 -2.01
C LEU A 56 0.36 -13.61 -0.83
N ARG A 57 0.64 -13.18 0.40
CA ARG A 57 0.03 -13.72 1.63
C ARG A 57 -1.16 -12.91 2.13
N ALA A 58 -1.47 -11.78 1.50
CA ALA A 58 -2.64 -10.97 1.86
C ALA A 58 -3.94 -11.73 1.55
N LYS A 59 -4.95 -11.54 2.40
CA LYS A 59 -6.27 -12.16 2.27
C LYS A 59 -7.31 -11.12 1.88
#